data_AF-Q9MP09-F1
#
_entry.id   AF-Q9MP09-F1
#
_cell.length_a   1.000
_cell.length_b   1.000
_cell.length_c   1.000
_cell.angle_alpha   90.00
_cell.angle_beta   90.00
_cell.angle_gamma   90.00
#
_symmetry.space_group_name_H-M   'P 1'
#
loop_
_entity.id
_entity.type
_entity.pdbx_description
1 polymer ?
#
loop_
_entity_poly.entity_id
_entity_poly.type
_entity_poly.pdbx_seq_one_letter_code
_entity_poly.pdbx_strand_id
1 'polypeptide(L)' 'YPDNYLSWNILSSIGSLISIISLIFLMFIIWESLSSKRKIISMFYLNSSLEWLNTYPPKNHSYDEIPAI' A
#
# COMPACT_ATOMS: atom_id res chain seq x y z
N TYR A 1 13.58 -2.02 -34.70
CA TYR A 1 13.81 -3.33 -34.04
C TYR A 1 13.60 -4.39 -35.09
N PRO A 2 14.44 -5.44 -35.21
CA PRO A 2 14.19 -6.49 -36.18
C PRO A 2 12.86 -7.19 -35.89
N ASP A 3 12.19 -7.66 -36.93
CA ASP A 3 10.80 -8.13 -36.88
C ASP A 3 10.60 -9.29 -35.89
N ASN A 4 11.65 -10.07 -35.61
CA ASN A 4 11.64 -11.15 -34.61
C ASN A 4 11.28 -10.68 -33.17
N TYR A 5 11.46 -9.40 -32.84
CA TYR A 5 11.08 -8.85 -31.52
C TYR A 5 9.71 -8.18 -31.49
N LEU A 6 9.00 -8.14 -32.62
CA LEU A 6 7.71 -7.44 -32.72
C LEU A 6 6.70 -7.97 -31.71
N SER A 7 6.58 -9.30 -31.58
CA SER A 7 5.64 -9.94 -30.65
C SER A 7 5.91 -9.57 -29.18
N TRP A 8 7.17 -9.61 -28.77
CA TRP A 8 7.59 -9.24 -27.42
C TRP A 8 7.37 -7.76 -27.13
N ASN A 9 7.60 -6.89 -28.10
CA ASN A 9 7.37 -5.46 -27.96
C ASN A 9 5.87 -5.12 -27.84
N ILE A 10 5.01 -5.84 -28.57
CA ILE A 10 3.55 -5.70 -28.44
C ILE A 10 3.08 -6.16 -27.05
N LEU A 11 3.58 -7.30 -26.57
CA LEU A 11 3.23 -7.77 -25.22
C LEU A 11 3.72 -6.80 -24.14
N SER A 12 4.95 -6.30 -24.29
CA SER A 12 5.55 -5.32 -23.38
C SER A 12 4.74 -4.01 -23.34
N SER A 13 4.28 -3.50 -24.49
CA SER A 13 3.49 -2.28 -24.55
C SER A 13 2.11 -2.45 -23.92
N ILE A 14 1.44 -3.58 -24.14
CA ILE A 14 0.17 -3.91 -23.45
C ILE A 14 0.38 -3.97 -21.93
N GLY A 15 1.47 -4.61 -21.47
CA GLY A 15 1.83 -4.64 -20.05
C GLY A 15 2.04 -3.24 -19.47
N SER A 16 2.68 -2.35 -20.23
CA SER A 16 2.90 -0.97 -19.80
C SER A 16 1.59 -0.20 -19.64
N LEU A 17 0.62 -0.38 -20.54
CA LEU A 17 -0.71 0.23 -20.43
C LEU A 17 -1.45 -0.24 -19.17
N ILE A 18 -1.40 -1.55 -18.89
CA ILE A 18 -2.00 -2.12 -17.67
C ILE A 18 -1.35 -1.50 -16.42
N SER A 19 -0.03 -1.32 -16.42
CA SER A 19 0.69 -0.72 -15.29
C SER A 19 0.35 0.76 -15.05
N ILE A 20 0.09 1.52 -16.12
CA ILE A 20 -0.33 2.92 -16.01
C ILE A 20 -1.73 3.00 -15.42
N ILE A 21 -2.64 2.15 -15.89
CA ILE A 21 -4.01 2.06 -15.38
C ILE A 21 -3.99 1.70 -13.88
N SER A 22 -3.21 0.69 -13.48
CA SER A 22 -3.12 0.29 -12.07
C SER A 22 -2.57 1.40 -11.17
N LEU A 23 -1.61 2.19 -11.66
CA LEU A 23 -1.06 3.33 -10.92
C LEU A 23 -2.09 4.45 -10.72
N ILE A 24 -2.90 4.76 -11.74
CA ILE A 24 -4.00 5.71 -11.62
C ILE A 24 -5.04 5.22 -10.60
N PHE A 25 -5.38 3.93 -10.65
CA PHE A 25 -6.28 3.32 -9.66
C PHE A 25 -5.70 3.37 -8.24
N LEU A 26 -4.40 3.11 -8.07
CA LEU A 26 -3.74 3.21 -6.76
C LEU A 26 -3.88 4.62 -6.17
N MET A 27 -3.62 5.65 -6.98
CA MET A 27 -3.76 7.04 -6.55
C MET A 27 -5.20 7.37 -6.15
N PHE A 28 -6.18 6.87 -6.90
CA PHE A 28 -7.60 7.04 -6.57
C PHE A 28 -7.99 6.37 -5.26
N ILE A 29 -7.54 5.14 -5.01
CA ILE A 29 -7.83 4.40 -3.78
C ILE A 29 -7.22 5.12 -2.56
N ILE A 30 -5.98 5.62 -2.67
CA ILE A 30 -5.35 6.41 -1.61
C ILE A 30 -6.18 7.66 -1.32
N TRP A 31 -6.57 8.42 -2.35
CA TRP A 31 -7.39 9.62 -2.17
C TRP A 31 -8.75 9.32 -1.53
N GLU A 32 -9.46 8.27 -1.99
CA GLU A 32 -10.74 7.84 -1.43
C GLU A 32 -10.61 7.44 0.05
N SER A 33 -9.54 6.72 0.39
CA SER A 33 -9.28 6.28 1.77
C SER A 33 -9.07 7.46 2.73
N LEU A 34 -8.38 8.51 2.27
CA LEU A 34 -8.15 9.73 3.05
C LEU A 34 -9.41 10.61 3.13
N SER A 35 -10.20 10.67 2.07
CA SER A 35 -11.44 11.45 2.01
C SER A 35 -12.54 10.87 2.90
N SER A 36 -12.68 9.53 2.92
CA SER A 36 -13.74 8.82 3.66
C SER A 36 -13.53 8.78 5.19
N LYS A 37 -12.30 9.01 5.69
CA LYS A 37 -11.96 9.08 7.12
C LYS A 37 -12.48 7.90 7.97
N ARG A 38 -12.48 6.69 7.40
CA ARG A 38 -12.91 5.47 8.08
C ARG A 38 -11.95 5.13 9.23
N LYS A 39 -12.45 5.11 10.46
CA LYS A 39 -11.65 4.73 11.64
C LYS A 39 -11.49 3.20 11.73
N ILE A 40 -10.31 2.76 12.15
CA ILE A 40 -10.01 1.36 12.42
C ILE A 40 -10.67 0.99 13.76
N ILE A 41 -11.49 -0.07 13.77
CA ILE A 41 -12.24 -0.53 14.96
C ILE A 41 -11.55 -1.72 15.61
N SER A 42 -11.14 -2.69 14.80
CA SER A 42 -10.39 -3.86 15.23
C SER A 42 -9.52 -4.36 14.09
N MET A 43 -8.45 -5.05 14.44
CA MET A 43 -7.51 -5.59 13.47
C MET A 43 -7.23 -7.05 13.81
N PHE A 44 -7.28 -7.91 12.80
CA PHE A 44 -7.01 -9.34 12.94
C PHE A 44 -5.56 -9.61 12.52
N TYR A 45 -4.60 -9.42 13.43
CA TYR A 45 -3.21 -9.83 13.24
C TYR A 45 -2.72 -10.69 14.40
N LEU A 46 -1.66 -11.47 14.13
CA LEU A 46 -0.84 -12.08 15.17
C LEU A 46 0.09 -10.98 15.73
N ASN A 47 0.16 -10.85 17.06
CA ASN A 47 1.01 -9.88 17.77
C ASN A 47 2.51 -10.23 17.66
N SER A 48 3.06 -10.32 16.45
CA SER A 48 4.49 -10.59 16.25
C SER A 48 5.35 -9.33 16.32
N SER A 49 4.78 -8.14 16.06
CA SER A 49 5.49 -6.86 16.18
C SER A 49 4.75 -5.86 17.08
N LEU A 50 5.55 -5.08 17.83
CA LEU A 50 5.05 -4.08 18.80
C LEU A 50 4.33 -2.91 18.14
N GLU A 51 4.58 -2.64 16.85
CA GLU A 51 3.96 -1.53 16.13
C GLU A 51 2.43 -1.64 16.09
N TRP A 52 1.92 -2.86 16.05
CA TRP A 52 0.49 -3.11 15.95
C TRP A 52 -0.27 -2.85 17.25
N LEU A 53 0.42 -2.84 18.40
CA LEU A 53 -0.18 -2.54 19.70
C LEU A 53 -0.47 -1.04 19.91
N ASN A 54 0.10 -0.16 19.08
CA ASN A 54 -0.09 1.28 19.18
C ASN A 54 -1.47 1.72 18.66
N THR A 55 -1.86 2.95 19.01
CA THR A 55 -3.05 3.59 18.43
C THR A 55 -2.83 3.98 16.98
N TYR A 56 -3.93 4.17 16.23
CA TYR A 56 -3.89 4.64 14.83
C TYR A 56 -4.59 6.01 14.72
N PRO A 57 -3.85 7.12 14.51
CA PRO A 57 -2.40 7.22 14.36
C PRO A 57 -1.64 7.05 15.69
N PRO A 58 -0.33 6.72 15.65
CA PRO A 58 0.49 6.67 16.85
C PRO A 58 0.65 8.08 17.44
N LYS A 59 0.86 8.13 18.76
CA LYS A 59 1.20 9.38 19.45
C LYS A 59 2.64 9.78 19.09
N ASN A 60 2.94 11.08 19.13
CA ASN A 60 4.31 11.59 18.94
C ASN A 60 5.29 11.03 19.98
N HIS A 61 4.82 10.86 21.22
CA HIS A 61 5.50 10.12 22.28
C HIS A 61 4.70 8.85 22.53
N SER A 62 5.14 7.72 21.98
CA SER A 62 4.38 6.47 21.96
C SER A 62 4.53 5.64 23.23
N TYR A 63 5.68 5.74 23.91
CA TYR A 63 6.02 4.94 25.07
C TYR A 63 6.39 5.86 26.23
N ASP A 64 5.64 5.79 27.33
CA ASP A 64 5.98 6.52 28.55
C ASP A 64 7.13 5.83 29.33
N GLU A 65 7.30 4.52 29.10
CA GLU A 65 8.35 3.69 29.68
C GLU A 65 8.96 2.77 28.61
N ILE A 66 10.19 2.30 28.84
CA ILE A 66 10.87 1.41 27.90
C ILE A 66 10.10 0.09 27.83
N PRO A 67 9.63 -0.35 26.64
CA PRO A 67 8.93 -1.61 26.52
C PRO A 67 9.88 -2.76 26.89
N ALA A 68 9.52 -3.50 27.93
CA ALA A 68 10.19 -4.73 28.33
C ALA A 68 9.52 -5.93 27.65
N ILE A 69 10.33 -6.95 27.35
CA ILE A 69 9.88 -8.26 26.89
C ILE A 69 9.36 -9.08 28.07
#